data_AF-A0ABC9TJ73-F1
#
_entry.id   AF-A0ABC9TJ73-F1
#
_cell.length_a   1.000
_cell.length_b   1.000
_cell.length_c   1.000
_cell.angle_alpha   90.00
_cell.angle_beta   90.00
_cell.angle_gamma   90.00
#
_symmetry.space_group_name_H-M   'P 1'
#
loop_
_entity.id
_entity.type
_entity.pdbx_description
1 polymer ?
#
loop_
_entity_poly.entity_id
_entity_poly.type
_entity_poly.pdbx_seq_one_letter_code
_entity_poly.pdbx_strand_id
1 'polypeptide(L)'
;ETSTWTQASMVDDINKVLDITDVKVTDENGKDVTANGKVTQENNKVTFEMNKKDDSYTYLAGHTYTMTITTKIKADATDEELAPYIEQGGIPNQADLNFGNEGDVLHSNKPTVTPPAPTPEDPTITKDIEGQEHLDLTNRDQEFKWNVKTAFGNETSTWTQASMVDDINKVLDITDVKVNDENGKDVTANGKVTQENNKVTFEMNKQADSYDYLSGHTYTMTITTKIKADATDKELAPYIEQGGIPNQ
;
A
#
# COMPACT_ATOMS: atom_id res chain seq x y z
N GLU A 1 -16.95 -19.30 -45.79
CA GLU A 1 -16.92 -20.69 -45.28
C GLU A 1 -15.67 -20.85 -44.41
N THR A 2 -15.72 -21.66 -43.36
CA THR A 2 -14.57 -21.94 -42.48
C THR A 2 -13.43 -22.70 -43.19
N SER A 3 -13.70 -23.23 -44.38
CA SER A 3 -12.75 -23.95 -45.24
C SER A 3 -11.60 -23.06 -45.76
N THR A 4 -11.84 -21.75 -45.91
CA THR A 4 -10.86 -20.79 -46.46
C THR A 4 -10.14 -19.98 -45.39
N TRP A 5 -10.46 -20.18 -44.11
CA TRP A 5 -9.91 -19.38 -43.03
C TRP A 5 -8.39 -19.60 -42.89
N THR A 6 -7.67 -18.51 -42.69
CA THR A 6 -6.22 -18.51 -42.41
C THR A 6 -5.92 -18.40 -40.93
N GLN A 7 -6.86 -17.89 -40.12
CA GLN A 7 -6.71 -17.72 -38.67
C GLN A 7 -7.95 -18.14 -37.89
N ALA A 8 -7.74 -18.63 -36.65
CA ALA A 8 -8.77 -18.82 -35.64
C ALA A 8 -8.10 -18.81 -34.26
N SER A 9 -8.26 -17.72 -33.49
CA SER A 9 -7.68 -17.60 -32.16
C SER A 9 -8.55 -16.80 -31.21
N MET A 10 -8.58 -17.22 -29.95
CA MET A 10 -9.12 -16.42 -28.84
C MET A 10 -7.96 -15.71 -28.15
N VAL A 11 -8.13 -14.42 -27.89
CA VAL A 11 -7.07 -13.55 -27.36
C VAL A 11 -7.65 -12.74 -26.20
N ASP A 12 -6.90 -12.60 -25.12
CA ASP A 12 -7.31 -11.79 -23.98
C ASP A 12 -6.09 -11.07 -23.38
N ASP A 13 -6.20 -9.75 -23.23
CA ASP A 13 -5.19 -8.90 -22.60
C ASP A 13 -5.57 -8.70 -21.12
N ILE A 14 -4.93 -9.45 -20.24
CA ILE A 14 -5.22 -9.46 -18.80
C ILE A 14 -4.56 -8.27 -18.12
N ASN A 15 -5.27 -7.63 -17.20
CA ASN A 15 -4.73 -6.52 -16.42
C ASN A 15 -3.44 -6.92 -15.69
N LYS A 16 -2.47 -6.01 -15.62
CA LYS A 16 -1.15 -6.24 -15.01
C LYS A 16 -1.17 -6.45 -13.50
N VAL A 17 -2.23 -6.05 -12.80
CA VAL A 17 -2.39 -6.33 -11.36
C VAL A 17 -2.85 -7.76 -11.07
N LEU A 18 -3.11 -8.56 -12.12
CA LEU A 18 -3.52 -9.95 -12.02
C LEU A 18 -2.41 -10.90 -12.44
N ASP A 19 -2.31 -12.03 -11.75
CA ASP A 19 -1.55 -13.20 -12.15
C ASP A 19 -2.45 -14.20 -12.87
N ILE A 20 -1.99 -14.73 -13.99
CA ILE A 20 -2.62 -15.87 -14.66
C ILE A 20 -2.11 -17.15 -13.99
N THR A 21 -3.05 -17.98 -13.53
CA THR A 21 -2.75 -19.22 -12.79
C THR A 21 -3.03 -20.47 -13.60
N ASP A 22 -4.00 -20.41 -14.51
CA ASP A 22 -4.37 -21.51 -15.38
C ASP A 22 -5.06 -21.00 -16.65
N VAL A 23 -4.90 -21.71 -17.76
CA VAL A 23 -5.60 -21.45 -19.02
C VAL A 23 -6.07 -22.77 -19.58
N LYS A 24 -7.38 -22.88 -19.78
CA LYS A 24 -8.03 -24.09 -20.28
C LYS A 24 -9.01 -23.76 -21.38
N VAL A 25 -9.10 -24.61 -22.40
CA VAL A 25 -10.12 -24.51 -23.45
C VAL A 25 -10.98 -25.76 -23.45
N THR A 26 -12.30 -25.57 -23.39
CA THR A 26 -13.27 -26.66 -23.48
C THR A 26 -14.17 -26.53 -24.70
N ASP A 27 -14.63 -27.66 -25.22
CA ASP A 27 -15.71 -27.68 -26.21
C ASP A 27 -17.10 -27.52 -25.55
N GLU A 28 -18.15 -27.52 -26.36
CA GLU A 28 -19.55 -27.41 -25.94
C GLU A 28 -20.04 -28.52 -25.00
N ASN A 29 -19.31 -29.64 -24.92
CA ASN A 29 -19.59 -30.74 -23.99
C ASN A 29 -18.77 -30.61 -22.69
N GLY A 30 -18.02 -29.52 -22.53
CA GLY A 30 -17.12 -29.31 -21.40
C GLY A 30 -15.85 -30.15 -21.45
N LYS A 31 -15.56 -30.84 -22.57
CA LYS A 31 -14.35 -31.63 -22.71
C LYS A 31 -13.15 -30.71 -22.90
N ASP A 32 -12.07 -30.97 -22.18
CA ASP A 32 -10.81 -30.27 -22.39
C ASP A 32 -10.24 -30.55 -23.79
N VAL A 33 -10.10 -29.48 -24.56
CA VAL A 33 -9.57 -29.45 -25.91
C VAL A 33 -8.40 -28.47 -26.03
N THR A 34 -7.76 -28.11 -24.92
CA THR A 34 -6.60 -27.22 -24.88
C THR A 34 -5.46 -27.74 -25.77
N ALA A 35 -5.31 -29.07 -25.88
CA ALA A 35 -4.33 -29.70 -26.77
C ALA A 35 -4.65 -29.56 -28.28
N ASN A 36 -5.85 -29.12 -28.66
CA ASN A 36 -6.24 -28.90 -30.06
C ASN A 36 -5.74 -27.55 -30.60
N GLY A 37 -4.99 -26.79 -29.81
CA GLY A 37 -4.39 -25.52 -30.22
C GLY A 37 -3.07 -25.27 -29.52
N LYS A 38 -2.59 -24.04 -29.62
CA LYS A 38 -1.40 -23.54 -28.95
C LYS A 38 -1.78 -22.40 -28.02
N VAL A 39 -1.57 -22.61 -26.72
CA VAL A 39 -1.64 -21.54 -25.72
C VAL A 39 -0.30 -20.81 -25.68
N THR A 40 -0.33 -19.49 -25.77
CA THR A 40 0.81 -18.60 -25.55
C THR A 40 0.44 -17.59 -24.48
N GLN A 41 1.34 -17.37 -23.52
CA GLN A 41 1.16 -16.39 -22.45
C GLN A 41 2.39 -15.48 -22.41
N GLU A 42 2.24 -14.25 -22.87
CA GLU A 42 3.33 -13.28 -22.96
C GLU A 42 2.81 -11.89 -22.58
N ASN A 43 3.54 -11.16 -21.73
CA ASN A 43 3.17 -9.79 -21.34
C ASN A 43 1.72 -9.64 -20.80
N ASN A 44 1.25 -10.59 -19.98
CA ASN A 44 -0.14 -10.68 -19.49
C ASN A 44 -1.20 -10.84 -20.59
N LYS A 45 -0.80 -11.22 -21.80
CA LYS A 45 -1.70 -11.57 -22.89
C LYS A 45 -1.77 -13.08 -23.03
N VAL A 46 -2.99 -13.61 -23.08
CA VAL A 46 -3.26 -15.01 -23.38
C VAL A 46 -3.76 -15.12 -24.81
N THR A 47 -3.11 -15.95 -25.61
CA THR A 47 -3.55 -16.31 -26.96
C THR A 47 -3.72 -17.80 -27.04
N PHE A 48 -4.92 -18.25 -27.43
CA PHE A 48 -5.17 -19.62 -27.85
C PHE A 48 -5.39 -19.66 -29.35
N GLU A 49 -4.39 -20.13 -30.09
CA GLU A 49 -4.48 -20.35 -31.52
C GLU A 49 -4.98 -21.77 -31.80
N MET A 50 -6.10 -21.91 -32.50
CA MET A 50 -6.66 -23.22 -32.84
C MET A 50 -5.84 -23.87 -33.96
N ASN A 51 -5.55 -25.16 -33.85
CA ASN A 51 -4.88 -25.87 -34.93
C ASN A 51 -5.88 -26.17 -36.07
N LYS A 52 -5.37 -26.21 -37.30
CA LYS A 52 -6.10 -26.79 -38.42
C LYS A 52 -6.28 -28.29 -38.23
N LYS A 53 -7.42 -28.81 -38.68
CA LYS A 53 -7.65 -30.24 -38.89
C LYS A 53 -7.86 -30.46 -40.38
N ASP A 54 -7.13 -31.39 -40.97
CA ASP A 54 -7.14 -31.62 -42.42
C ASP A 54 -6.94 -30.32 -43.23
N ASP A 55 -5.92 -29.54 -42.82
CA ASP A 55 -5.57 -28.22 -43.38
C ASP A 55 -6.68 -27.15 -43.37
N SER A 56 -7.73 -27.36 -42.55
CA SER A 56 -8.93 -26.54 -42.52
C SER A 56 -9.43 -26.23 -41.09
N TYR A 57 -10.27 -25.21 -40.97
CA TYR A 57 -11.04 -24.88 -39.76
C TYR A 57 -12.51 -25.33 -39.84
N THR A 58 -12.86 -26.18 -40.81
CA THR A 58 -14.25 -26.62 -41.04
C THR A 58 -14.92 -27.19 -39.80
N TYR A 59 -14.16 -27.89 -38.94
CA TYR A 59 -14.64 -28.48 -37.69
C TYR A 59 -15.12 -27.47 -36.63
N LEU A 60 -14.85 -26.16 -36.81
CA LEU A 60 -15.36 -25.12 -35.92
C LEU A 60 -16.80 -24.71 -36.25
N ALA A 61 -17.27 -25.01 -37.47
CA ALA A 61 -18.59 -24.58 -37.91
C ALA A 61 -19.70 -25.20 -37.06
N GLY A 62 -20.54 -24.34 -36.46
CA GLY A 62 -21.68 -24.78 -35.64
C GLY A 62 -21.33 -25.25 -34.23
N HIS A 63 -20.07 -25.11 -33.79
CA HIS A 63 -19.61 -25.56 -32.47
C HIS A 63 -19.22 -24.39 -31.57
N THR A 64 -19.34 -24.60 -30.26
CA THR A 64 -18.91 -23.64 -29.23
C THR A 64 -17.63 -24.10 -28.56
N TYR A 65 -16.73 -23.15 -28.30
CA TYR A 65 -15.51 -23.34 -27.51
C TYR A 65 -15.43 -22.25 -26.45
N THR A 66 -14.94 -22.61 -25.27
CA THR A 66 -14.80 -21.69 -24.14
C THR A 66 -13.36 -21.70 -23.66
N MET A 67 -12.71 -20.55 -23.71
CA MET A 67 -11.43 -20.33 -23.03
C MET A 67 -11.71 -19.82 -21.61
N THR A 68 -11.22 -20.54 -20.61
CA THR A 68 -11.23 -20.14 -19.21
C THR A 68 -9.82 -19.74 -18.82
N ILE A 69 -9.65 -18.49 -18.41
CA ILE A 69 -8.41 -17.95 -17.85
C ILE A 69 -8.66 -17.75 -16.36
N THR A 70 -7.94 -18.51 -15.53
CA THR A 70 -8.05 -18.39 -14.08
C THR A 70 -7.01 -17.38 -13.59
N THR A 71 -7.46 -16.30 -12.97
CA THR A 71 -6.60 -15.24 -12.46
C THR A 71 -6.76 -15.02 -10.96
N LYS A 72 -5.76 -14.36 -10.35
CA LYS A 72 -5.82 -13.83 -8.99
C LYS A 72 -5.18 -12.43 -8.97
N ILE A 73 -5.55 -11.59 -8.01
CA ILE A 73 -4.78 -10.37 -7.72
C ILE A 73 -3.37 -10.80 -7.31
N LYS A 74 -2.37 -10.11 -7.83
CA LYS A 74 -0.97 -10.37 -7.49
C LYS A 74 -0.75 -10.19 -6.00
N ALA A 75 0.11 -11.03 -5.43
CA ALA A 75 0.41 -10.97 -4.01
C ALA A 75 1.16 -9.68 -3.60
N ASP A 76 1.85 -9.04 -4.54
CA ASP A 76 2.58 -7.79 -4.38
C ASP A 76 1.83 -6.57 -4.89
N ALA A 77 0.58 -6.71 -5.35
CA ALA A 77 -0.25 -5.57 -5.70
C ALA A 77 -0.54 -4.72 -4.45
N THR A 78 -0.28 -3.42 -4.53
CA THR A 78 -0.53 -2.51 -3.40
C THR A 78 -1.94 -1.95 -3.42
N ASP A 79 -2.42 -1.49 -2.26
CA ASP A 79 -3.70 -0.77 -2.17
C ASP A 79 -3.71 0.48 -3.06
N GLU A 80 -2.56 1.14 -3.22
CA GLU A 80 -2.38 2.28 -4.12
C GLU A 80 -2.57 1.89 -5.60
N GLU A 81 -2.05 0.73 -6.03
CA GLU A 81 -2.26 0.22 -7.38
C GLU A 81 -3.72 -0.22 -7.63
N LEU A 82 -4.41 -0.69 -6.60
CA LEU A 82 -5.79 -1.17 -6.68
C LEU A 82 -6.84 -0.06 -6.53
N ALA A 83 -6.52 1.03 -5.82
CA ALA A 83 -7.43 2.12 -5.51
C ALA A 83 -8.13 2.71 -6.76
N PRO A 84 -7.44 2.99 -7.89
CA PRO A 84 -8.10 3.51 -9.09
C PRO A 84 -9.16 2.56 -9.64
N TYR A 85 -8.96 1.24 -9.54
CA TYR A 85 -9.95 0.26 -10.00
C TYR A 85 -11.15 0.19 -9.06
N ILE A 86 -10.94 0.31 -7.75
CA ILE A 86 -12.03 0.36 -6.78
C ILE A 86 -12.92 1.58 -7.06
N GLU A 87 -12.33 2.76 -7.26
CA GLU A 87 -13.04 3.99 -7.60
C GLU A 87 -13.79 3.91 -8.93
N GLN A 88 -13.22 3.20 -9.92
CA GLN A 88 -13.80 3.04 -11.26
C GLN A 88 -14.83 1.90 -11.36
N GLY A 89 -15.14 1.20 -10.26
CA GLY A 89 -16.12 0.10 -10.25
C GLY A 89 -15.58 -1.26 -10.71
N GLY A 90 -14.26 -1.43 -10.67
CA GLY A 90 -13.54 -2.69 -10.79
C GLY A 90 -12.50 -2.72 -11.92
N ILE A 91 -11.71 -3.79 -11.92
CA ILE A 91 -10.74 -4.13 -12.97
C ILE A 91 -11.50 -4.63 -14.20
N PRO A 92 -11.45 -3.94 -15.35
CA PRO A 92 -12.15 -4.38 -16.53
C PRO A 92 -11.38 -5.45 -17.32
N ASN A 93 -12.10 -6.35 -18.00
CA ASN A 93 -11.51 -7.34 -18.92
C ASN A 93 -12.29 -7.42 -20.24
N GLN A 94 -11.63 -7.68 -21.36
CA GLN A 94 -12.27 -7.88 -22.68
C GLN A 94 -11.44 -8.85 -23.52
N ALA A 95 -12.10 -9.80 -24.15
CA ALA A 95 -11.48 -10.77 -25.05
C ALA A 95 -11.79 -10.46 -26.52
N ASP A 96 -10.90 -10.91 -27.39
CA ASP A 96 -10.98 -10.79 -28.84
C ASP A 96 -11.01 -12.18 -29.49
N LEU A 97 -11.82 -12.33 -30.54
CA LEU A 97 -11.81 -13.47 -31.44
C LEU A 97 -11.24 -13.02 -32.78
N ASN A 98 -10.06 -13.53 -33.14
CA ASN A 98 -9.54 -13.45 -34.50
C ASN A 98 -10.01 -14.68 -35.27
N PHE A 99 -10.60 -14.51 -36.44
CA PHE A 99 -11.16 -15.61 -37.23
C PHE A 99 -10.99 -15.30 -38.71
N GLY A 100 -11.46 -16.17 -39.61
CA GLY A 100 -11.54 -15.80 -41.02
C GLY A 100 -10.18 -15.60 -41.67
N ASN A 101 -10.04 -14.48 -42.37
CA ASN A 101 -8.79 -14.05 -42.97
C ASN A 101 -8.14 -12.97 -42.10
N GLU A 102 -6.88 -12.64 -42.38
CA GLU A 102 -6.16 -11.59 -41.67
C GLU A 102 -6.96 -10.28 -41.63
N GLY A 103 -7.18 -9.74 -40.43
CA GLY A 103 -7.94 -8.50 -40.18
C GLY A 103 -9.36 -8.70 -39.62
N ASP A 104 -9.93 -9.91 -39.67
CA ASP A 104 -11.25 -10.18 -39.09
C ASP A 104 -11.14 -10.39 -37.56
N VAL A 105 -11.69 -9.46 -36.79
CA VAL A 105 -11.67 -9.47 -35.32
C VAL A 105 -13.05 -9.12 -34.76
N LEU A 106 -13.50 -9.85 -33.73
CA LEU A 106 -14.66 -9.51 -32.92
C LEU A 106 -14.25 -9.28 -31.46
N HIS A 107 -14.87 -8.29 -30.83
CA HIS A 107 -14.64 -7.93 -29.43
C HIS A 107 -15.79 -8.43 -28.56
N SER A 108 -15.49 -8.97 -27.39
CA SER A 108 -16.50 -9.30 -26.37
C SER A 108 -17.06 -8.04 -25.71
N ASN A 109 -18.06 -8.23 -24.84
CA ASN A 109 -18.38 -7.23 -23.82
C ASN A 109 -17.21 -7.05 -22.84
N LYS A 110 -17.26 -5.98 -22.04
CA LYS A 110 -16.21 -5.61 -21.08
C LYS A 110 -16.72 -5.62 -19.63
N PRO A 111 -16.80 -6.80 -18.96
CA PRO A 111 -17.16 -6.88 -17.54
C PRO A 111 -16.05 -6.34 -16.62
N THR A 112 -16.38 -6.08 -15.35
CA THR A 112 -15.44 -5.68 -14.30
C THR A 112 -15.48 -6.62 -13.09
N VAL A 113 -14.39 -6.64 -12.32
CA VAL A 113 -14.33 -7.26 -10.99
C VAL A 113 -13.75 -6.27 -9.98
N THR A 114 -14.44 -6.02 -8.88
CA THR A 114 -13.99 -5.06 -7.86
C THR A 114 -13.05 -5.75 -6.87
N PRO A 115 -11.81 -5.27 -6.68
CA PRO A 115 -10.94 -5.72 -5.59
C PRO A 115 -11.59 -5.50 -4.22
N PRO A 116 -11.17 -6.25 -3.18
CA PRO A 116 -11.53 -5.89 -1.82
C PRO A 116 -11.00 -4.48 -1.50
N ALA A 117 -11.78 -3.70 -0.76
CA ALA A 117 -11.30 -2.44 -0.24
C ALA A 117 -10.20 -2.70 0.82
N PRO A 118 -9.21 -1.80 0.96
CA PRO A 118 -8.28 -1.84 2.08
C PRO A 118 -9.06 -1.84 3.40
N THR A 119 -8.56 -2.59 4.38
CA THR A 119 -9.14 -2.56 5.73
C THR A 119 -8.61 -1.31 6.43
N PRO A 120 -9.48 -0.41 6.95
CA PRO A 120 -9.02 0.77 7.66
C PRO A 120 -8.16 0.40 8.87
N GLU A 121 -7.01 1.05 8.99
CA GLU A 121 -6.10 0.98 10.12
C GLU A 121 -6.08 2.33 10.83
N ASP A 122 -6.44 2.33 12.11
CA ASP A 122 -6.42 3.53 12.94
C ASP A 122 -4.98 3.95 13.28
N PRO A 123 -4.69 5.25 13.43
CA PRO A 123 -3.42 5.71 13.96
C PRO A 123 -3.14 5.18 15.37
N THR A 124 -1.89 4.86 15.66
CA THR A 124 -1.44 4.49 17.01
C THR A 124 -0.28 5.36 17.45
N ILE A 125 -0.15 5.57 18.76
CA ILE A 125 0.90 6.40 19.36
C ILE A 125 1.45 5.71 20.62
N THR A 126 2.76 5.75 20.78
CA THR A 126 3.48 5.20 21.93
C THR A 126 4.59 6.15 22.37
N LYS A 127 4.98 6.06 23.64
CA LYS A 127 6.00 6.93 24.24
C LYS A 127 6.93 6.12 25.12
N ASP A 128 8.22 6.41 25.01
CA ASP A 128 9.27 5.81 25.84
C ASP A 128 10.35 6.85 26.17
N ILE A 129 11.24 6.49 27.09
CA ILE A 129 12.47 7.21 27.38
C ILE A 129 13.65 6.31 27.03
N GLU A 130 14.35 6.58 25.93
CA GLU A 130 15.49 5.76 25.47
C GLU A 130 15.19 4.25 25.34
N GLY A 131 13.97 3.89 24.94
CA GLY A 131 13.53 2.50 24.72
C GLY A 131 13.03 1.79 25.98
N GLN A 132 12.82 2.50 27.08
CA GLN A 132 12.34 1.97 28.36
C GLN A 132 11.20 2.84 28.92
N GLU A 133 10.44 2.29 29.88
CA GLU A 133 9.36 3.03 30.56
C GLU A 133 9.89 4.01 31.61
N HIS A 134 11.09 3.75 32.14
CA HIS A 134 11.72 4.54 33.19
C HIS A 134 13.23 4.60 32.98
N LEU A 135 13.83 5.76 33.24
CA LEU A 135 15.29 5.96 33.19
C LEU A 135 15.76 6.59 34.51
N ASP A 136 16.70 5.91 35.16
CA ASP A 136 17.43 6.49 36.30
C ASP A 136 18.59 7.34 35.80
N LEU A 137 18.57 8.64 36.11
CA LEU A 137 19.66 9.55 35.79
C LEU A 137 20.83 9.34 36.76
N THR A 138 22.04 9.34 36.22
CA THR A 138 23.28 9.22 36.98
C THR A 138 23.72 10.54 37.62
N ASN A 139 23.31 11.67 37.04
CA ASN A 139 23.60 13.02 37.52
C ASN A 139 22.59 14.02 36.91
N ARG A 140 22.59 15.27 37.40
CA ARG A 140 21.62 16.30 36.97
C ARG A 140 21.84 16.83 35.56
N ASP A 141 23.08 16.82 35.09
CA ASP A 141 23.44 17.35 33.77
C ASP A 141 23.27 16.31 32.66
N GLN A 142 22.87 15.08 33.01
CA GLN A 142 22.62 14.02 32.04
C GLN A 142 21.44 14.40 31.13
N GLU A 143 21.72 14.46 29.82
CA GLU A 143 20.68 14.50 28.80
C GLU A 143 20.02 13.14 28.65
N PHE A 144 18.73 13.15 28.33
CA PHE A 144 17.94 11.96 28.05
C PHE A 144 16.86 12.28 27.02
N LYS A 145 16.40 11.25 26.31
CA LYS A 145 15.52 11.40 25.15
C LYS A 145 14.16 10.77 25.38
N TRP A 146 13.11 11.56 25.18
CA TRP A 146 11.75 11.07 25.01
C TRP A 146 11.51 10.74 23.55
N ASN A 147 10.97 9.56 23.29
CA ASN A 147 10.58 9.14 21.95
C ASN A 147 9.05 9.05 21.89
N VAL A 148 8.43 9.87 21.05
CA VAL A 148 7.01 9.77 20.72
C VAL A 148 6.90 9.14 19.34
N LYS A 149 6.46 7.88 19.29
CA LYS A 149 6.37 7.09 18.07
C LYS A 149 4.92 6.94 17.62
N THR A 150 4.64 7.35 16.39
CA THR A 150 3.30 7.35 15.80
C THR A 150 3.29 6.54 14.51
N ALA A 151 2.36 5.59 14.40
CA ALA A 151 1.98 4.97 13.13
C ALA A 151 0.67 5.61 12.68
N PHE A 152 0.61 6.13 11.45
CA PHE A 152 -0.51 6.99 11.01
C PHE A 152 -1.73 6.24 10.47
N GLY A 153 -1.72 4.90 10.50
CA GLY A 153 -2.78 4.12 9.87
C GLY A 153 -2.75 4.24 8.35
N ASN A 154 -3.84 3.95 7.64
CA ASN A 154 -3.86 3.92 6.18
C ASN A 154 -4.89 4.85 5.50
N GLU A 155 -5.66 5.65 6.26
CA GLU A 155 -6.68 6.55 5.74
C GLU A 155 -6.35 8.04 5.94
N THR A 156 -5.17 8.49 5.49
CA THR A 156 -4.67 9.86 5.72
C THR A 156 -5.07 10.87 4.64
N SER A 157 -5.63 10.42 3.51
CA SER A 157 -5.92 11.26 2.33
C SER A 157 -6.91 12.39 2.57
N THR A 158 -7.84 12.19 3.49
CA THR A 158 -8.89 13.15 3.84
C THR A 158 -8.48 14.11 4.96
N TRP A 159 -7.30 13.94 5.54
CA TRP A 159 -6.88 14.70 6.70
C TRP A 159 -6.64 16.17 6.36
N THR A 160 -7.04 17.03 7.29
CA THR A 160 -6.83 18.48 7.20
C THR A 160 -5.65 18.94 8.04
N GLN A 161 -5.19 18.11 8.98
CA GLN A 161 -4.08 18.37 9.89
C GLN A 161 -3.43 17.06 10.33
N ALA A 162 -2.12 17.08 10.54
CA ALA A 162 -1.36 16.03 11.22
C ALA A 162 -0.29 16.67 12.11
N SER A 163 -0.26 16.31 13.41
CA SER A 163 0.73 16.85 14.34
C SER A 163 1.04 15.91 15.48
N MET A 164 2.29 15.91 15.93
CA MET A 164 2.73 15.28 17.18
C MET A 164 2.93 16.35 18.24
N VAL A 165 2.42 16.12 19.45
CA VAL A 165 2.40 17.12 20.52
C VAL A 165 2.81 16.46 21.82
N ASP A 166 3.67 17.12 22.58
CA ASP A 166 4.18 16.63 23.86
C ASP A 166 4.32 17.79 24.86
N ASP A 167 3.85 17.59 26.09
CA ASP A 167 3.93 18.56 27.18
C ASP A 167 5.04 18.16 28.17
N ILE A 168 6.23 18.72 27.97
CA ILE A 168 7.42 18.40 28.77
C ILE A 168 7.32 19.06 30.14
N ASN A 169 7.73 18.35 31.20
CA ASN A 169 7.75 18.90 32.54
C ASN A 169 8.61 20.18 32.62
N LYS A 170 8.12 21.19 33.36
CA LYS A 170 8.74 22.51 33.48
C LYS A 170 10.09 22.52 34.20
N VAL A 171 10.46 21.48 34.93
CA VAL A 171 11.80 21.37 35.54
C VAL A 171 12.87 20.91 34.55
N LEU A 172 12.47 20.57 33.32
CA LEU A 172 13.37 20.15 32.26
C LEU A 172 13.57 21.29 31.24
N ASP A 173 14.79 21.37 30.70
CA ASP A 173 15.10 22.12 29.49
C ASP A 173 15.02 21.18 28.29
N ILE A 174 14.43 21.66 27.19
CA ILE A 174 14.47 20.99 25.89
C ILE A 174 15.73 21.48 25.17
N THR A 175 16.61 20.57 24.78
CA THR A 175 17.88 20.89 24.13
C THR A 175 17.87 20.62 22.63
N ASP A 176 17.09 19.64 22.18
CA ASP A 176 16.93 19.31 20.76
C ASP A 176 15.58 18.64 20.50
N VAL A 177 15.03 18.83 19.30
CA VAL A 177 13.82 18.14 18.82
C VAL A 177 14.06 17.67 17.40
N LYS A 178 13.91 16.38 17.18
CA LYS A 178 14.04 15.76 15.85
C LYS A 178 12.86 14.87 15.55
N VAL A 179 12.55 14.74 14.26
CA VAL A 179 11.58 13.76 13.77
C VAL A 179 12.27 12.89 12.75
N ASN A 180 12.22 11.57 12.98
CA ASN A 180 12.80 10.57 12.09
C ASN A 180 11.68 9.70 11.49
N ASP A 181 11.84 9.29 10.23
CA ASP A 181 11.00 8.26 9.63
C ASP A 181 11.39 6.85 10.14
N GLU A 182 10.65 5.83 9.71
CA GLU A 182 10.88 4.43 10.06
C GLU A 182 12.26 3.88 9.65
N ASN A 183 12.94 4.54 8.70
CA ASN A 183 14.30 4.19 8.28
C ASN A 183 15.38 4.96 9.08
N GLY A 184 14.96 5.77 10.06
CA GLY A 184 15.85 6.59 10.89
C GLY A 184 16.32 7.87 10.21
N LYS A 185 15.82 8.21 9.01
CA LYS A 185 16.20 9.44 8.31
C LYS A 185 15.54 10.64 9.00
N ASP A 186 16.33 11.69 9.22
CA ASP A 186 15.85 12.96 9.78
C ASP A 186 14.93 13.65 8.75
N VAL A 187 13.66 13.79 9.12
CA VAL A 187 12.58 14.41 8.34
C VAL A 187 12.00 15.62 9.07
N THR A 188 12.73 16.19 10.03
CA THR A 188 12.30 17.38 10.79
C THR A 188 11.94 18.55 9.87
N ALA A 189 12.58 18.66 8.71
CA ALA A 189 12.28 19.68 7.71
C ALA A 189 10.91 19.50 7.00
N ASN A 190 10.27 18.34 7.12
CA ASN A 190 8.95 18.05 6.51
C ASN A 190 7.79 18.61 7.35
N GLY A 191 8.08 19.35 8.41
CA GLY A 191 7.08 20.00 9.23
C GLY A 191 7.62 21.26 9.88
N LYS A 192 6.88 21.75 10.88
CA LYS A 192 7.23 22.90 11.69
C LYS A 192 7.29 22.49 13.15
N VAL A 193 8.48 22.59 13.74
CA VAL A 193 8.66 22.48 15.19
C VAL A 193 8.34 23.82 15.85
N THR A 194 7.50 23.79 16.88
CA THR A 194 7.20 24.93 17.76
C THR A 194 7.42 24.49 19.21
N GLN A 195 8.07 25.34 20.00
CA GLN A 195 8.33 25.10 21.42
C GLN A 195 7.84 26.30 22.22
N GLU A 196 6.75 26.13 22.96
CA GLU A 196 6.13 27.21 23.74
C GLU A 196 5.70 26.67 25.10
N ASN A 197 6.07 27.33 26.20
CA ASN A 197 5.69 26.92 27.57
C ASN A 197 6.04 25.45 27.91
N ASN A 198 7.21 24.96 27.48
CA ASN A 198 7.64 23.56 27.58
C ASN A 198 6.78 22.55 26.80
N LYS A 199 5.89 23.03 25.93
CA LYS A 199 5.15 22.19 25.00
C LYS A 199 5.86 22.15 23.64
N VAL A 200 6.13 20.95 23.15
CA VAL A 200 6.66 20.71 21.81
C VAL A 200 5.50 20.36 20.88
N THR A 201 5.43 21.00 19.74
CA THR A 201 4.49 20.66 18.66
C THR A 201 5.28 20.51 17.37
N PHE A 202 5.13 19.36 16.72
CA PHE A 202 5.57 19.14 15.36
C PHE A 202 4.34 19.04 14.45
N GLU A 203 4.09 20.09 13.68
CA GLU A 203 3.03 20.11 12.67
C GLU A 203 3.58 19.64 11.34
N MET A 204 3.01 18.57 10.77
CA MET A 204 3.46 18.01 9.50
C MET A 204 2.92 18.81 8.31
N ASN A 205 3.77 19.08 7.33
CA ASN A 205 3.37 19.74 6.10
C ASN A 205 2.65 18.74 5.18
N LYS A 206 1.76 19.26 4.33
CA LYS A 206 1.25 18.51 3.19
C LYS A 206 2.35 18.30 2.15
N GLN A 207 2.32 17.16 1.47
CA GLN A 207 3.10 16.90 0.27
C GLN A 207 2.12 16.66 -0.88
N ALA A 208 2.34 17.32 -2.01
CA ALA A 208 1.37 17.30 -3.12
C ALA A 208 -0.08 17.61 -2.67
N ASP A 209 -0.23 18.58 -1.77
CA ASP A 209 -1.51 19.02 -1.18
C ASP A 209 -2.28 17.96 -0.34
N SER A 210 -1.67 16.82 -0.01
CA SER A 210 -2.25 15.76 0.82
C SER A 210 -1.32 15.28 1.95
N TYR A 211 -1.86 14.38 2.79
CA TYR A 211 -1.12 13.63 3.81
C TYR A 211 -0.94 12.15 3.43
N ASP A 212 -1.12 11.79 2.16
CA ASP A 212 -1.06 10.40 1.70
C ASP A 212 0.28 9.73 2.02
N TYR A 213 1.37 10.50 1.98
CA TYR A 213 2.71 10.02 2.32
C TYR A 213 2.88 9.55 3.78
N LEU A 214 1.89 9.79 4.65
CA LEU A 214 1.86 9.27 6.01
C LEU A 214 1.22 7.87 6.09
N SER A 215 0.39 7.51 5.12
CA SER A 215 -0.34 6.24 5.09
C SER A 215 0.62 5.05 5.14
N GLY A 216 0.40 4.13 6.07
CA GLY A 216 1.22 2.94 6.31
C GLY A 216 2.59 3.21 6.96
N HIS A 217 2.94 4.47 7.23
CA HIS A 217 4.28 4.84 7.70
C HIS A 217 4.34 5.21 9.19
N THR A 218 5.53 5.03 9.75
CA THR A 218 5.83 5.36 11.15
C THR A 218 6.83 6.50 11.27
N TYR A 219 6.61 7.39 12.24
CA TYR A 219 7.49 8.50 12.54
C TYR A 219 7.77 8.56 14.04
N THR A 220 8.98 8.98 14.42
CA THR A 220 9.38 9.14 15.82
C THR A 220 9.85 10.57 16.06
N MET A 221 9.13 11.30 16.91
CA MET A 221 9.58 12.58 17.45
C MET A 221 10.45 12.32 18.69
N THR A 222 11.73 12.64 18.57
CA THR A 222 12.70 12.56 19.66
C THR A 222 12.88 13.94 20.29
N ILE A 223 12.58 14.07 21.58
CA ILE A 223 12.77 15.29 22.36
C ILE A 223 13.91 15.04 23.34
N THR A 224 15.05 15.69 23.11
CA THR A 224 16.20 15.63 24.02
C THR A 224 16.00 16.66 25.12
N THR A 225 16.09 16.21 26.37
CA THR A 225 15.88 17.04 27.55
C THR A 225 16.97 16.82 28.59
N LYS A 226 17.09 17.77 29.52
CA LYS A 226 17.92 17.66 30.72
C LYS A 226 17.25 18.40 31.88
N ILE A 227 17.66 18.12 33.11
CA ILE A 227 17.21 18.92 34.26
C ILE A 227 17.76 20.35 34.11
N LYS A 228 16.91 21.35 34.38
CA LYS A 228 17.31 22.75 34.39
C LYS A 228 18.48 23.00 35.32
N ALA A 229 19.46 23.78 34.87
CA ALA A 229 20.65 24.10 35.66
C ALA A 229 20.33 24.84 36.96
N ASP A 230 19.21 25.59 37.01
CA ASP A 230 18.74 26.33 38.18
C ASP A 230 17.69 25.57 39.01
N ALA A 231 17.32 24.34 38.64
CA ALA A 231 16.38 23.53 39.40
C ALA A 231 16.94 23.21 40.80
N THR A 232 16.18 23.59 41.82
CA THR A 232 16.54 23.38 43.22
C THR A 232 16.12 22.00 43.71
N ASP A 233 16.79 21.50 44.74
CA ASP A 233 16.42 20.24 45.41
C ASP A 233 14.96 20.25 45.88
N LYS A 234 14.47 21.42 46.29
CA LYS A 234 13.08 21.62 46.72
C LYS A 234 12.09 21.45 45.57
N GLU A 235 12.44 21.86 44.36
CA GLU A 235 11.59 21.69 43.17
C GLU A 235 11.61 20.25 42.66
N LEU A 236 12.72 19.52 42.86
CA LEU A 236 12.85 18.13 42.43
C LEU A 236 12.29 17.12 43.44
N ALA A 237 12.28 17.45 44.75
CA ALA A 237 11.85 16.55 45.81
C ALA A 237 10.48 15.87 45.56
N PRO A 238 9.43 16.57 45.08
CA PRO A 238 8.13 15.93 44.81
C PRO A 238 8.20 14.84 43.74
N TYR A 239 9.05 15.00 42.72
CA TYR A 239 9.19 14.02 41.64
C TYR A 239 9.96 12.79 42.11
N ILE A 240 10.98 12.97 42.94
CA ILE A 240 11.74 11.87 43.56
C ILE A 240 10.80 11.01 44.42
N GLU A 241 9.94 11.64 45.22
CA GLU A 241 8.93 10.95 46.04
C GLU A 241 7.89 10.20 45.19
N GLN A 242 7.58 10.71 43.99
CA GLN A 242 6.63 10.11 43.05
C GLN A 242 7.25 9.05 42.13
N GLY A 243 8.55 8.77 42.26
CA GLY A 243 9.26 7.76 41.47
C GLY A 243 9.75 8.22 40.10
N GLY A 244 9.71 9.53 39.80
CA GLY A 244 10.24 10.09 38.55
C GLY A 244 9.61 11.43 38.17
N ILE A 245 10.22 12.12 37.21
CA ILE A 245 9.64 13.31 36.59
C ILE A 245 8.65 12.83 35.51
N PRO A 246 7.33 13.04 35.68
CA PRO A 246 6.36 12.57 34.70
C PRO A 246 6.45 13.40 33.43
N ASN A 247 6.17 12.75 32.30
CA ASN A 247 5.93 13.40 31.03
C ASN A 247 4.55 12.98 30.52
N GLN A 248 3.68 13.94 30.16
CA GLN A 248 2.30 13.66 29.75
C GLN A 248 2.14 13.65 28.23
#